data_AF-A0A072NRU6-F1
#
_entry.id   AF-A0A072NRU6-F1
#
_cell.length_a   1.000
_cell.length_b   1.000
_cell.length_c   1.000
_cell.angle_alpha   90.00
_cell.angle_beta   90.00
_cell.angle_gamma   90.00
#
_symmetry.space_group_name_H-M   'P 1'
#
loop_
_entity.id
_entity.type
_entity.pdbx_description
1 polymer ?
#
loop_
_entity_poly.entity_id
_entity_poly.type
_entity_poly.pdbx_seq_one_letter_code
_entity_poly.pdbx_strand_id
1 'polypeptide(L)'
;MNQLTDVRTPDLIALEINSIKGQTRAVLLHSSIEIGKRLVEAKELVAHGQWGGWLESNVDYSQSTANNLMQIYREYGEDPSKIPTLGNLSYTKALALLGVPEEEREQFVAENDVENMSAKELQKVIKEKQKLEKELEKKDAAAEKEKVKLQKNIDQLRKQLEEANEGKVDEEEVKRMQIDLAESQIKIQQLEADLKAKPIEAATVEVIPEEVEKELSELREKVNQQGDPGVLTFRLRFESLVEEFQHLLKALDSISDEGEREKYKTAVNGLIEKMKERL
;
A
#
# COMPACT_ATOMS: atom_id res chain seq x y z
N MET A 1 -17.42 47.61 -4.29
CA MET A 1 -16.28 47.12 -3.49
C MET A 1 -16.84 46.49 -2.22
N ASN A 2 -17.05 45.17 -2.23
CA ASN A 2 -17.22 44.40 -1.00
C ASN A 2 -15.89 43.70 -0.76
N GLN A 3 -15.10 44.23 0.18
CA GLN A 3 -14.05 43.46 0.79
C GLN A 3 -14.76 42.35 1.58
N LEU A 4 -14.81 41.15 1.01
CA LEU A 4 -14.94 39.93 1.79
C LEU A 4 -13.72 39.93 2.71
N THR A 5 -13.88 40.45 3.92
CA THR A 5 -12.97 40.15 5.01
C THR A 5 -13.10 38.65 5.23
N ASP A 6 -12.23 37.87 4.57
CA ASP A 6 -12.08 36.45 4.81
C ASP A 6 -11.72 36.31 6.28
N VAL A 7 -12.72 35.99 7.11
CA VAL A 7 -12.53 35.83 8.54
C VAL A 7 -11.63 34.62 8.67
N ARG A 8 -10.35 34.87 8.94
CA ARG A 8 -9.37 33.82 9.15
C ARG A 8 -9.80 32.99 10.36
N THR A 9 -10.39 31.83 10.13
CA THR A 9 -10.83 30.91 11.19
C THR A 9 -9.76 29.85 11.48
N PRO A 10 -9.73 29.29 12.69
CA PRO A 10 -8.91 28.12 12.98
C PRO A 10 -9.14 26.95 12.01
N ASP A 11 -10.38 26.76 11.55
CA ASP A 11 -10.75 25.70 10.60
C ASP A 11 -10.14 25.93 9.21
N LEU A 12 -10.18 27.17 8.70
CA LEU A 12 -9.54 27.53 7.44
C LEU A 12 -8.02 27.31 7.52
N ILE A 13 -7.38 27.72 8.62
CA ILE A 13 -5.95 27.48 8.86
C ILE A 13 -5.66 25.96 8.93
N ALA A 14 -6.53 25.17 9.55
CA ALA A 14 -6.35 23.72 9.61
C ALA A 14 -6.42 23.07 8.21
N LEU A 15 -7.34 23.53 7.36
CA LEU A 15 -7.43 23.10 5.95
C LEU A 15 -6.17 23.48 5.16
N GLU A 16 -5.67 24.71 5.30
CA GLU A 16 -4.42 25.17 4.70
C GLU A 16 -3.24 24.27 5.11
N ILE A 17 -3.07 24.04 6.42
CA ILE A 17 -2.01 23.19 6.98
C ILE A 17 -2.11 21.77 6.41
N ASN A 18 -3.30 21.19 6.35
CA ASN A 18 -3.48 19.82 5.87
C ASN A 18 -3.23 19.71 4.35
N SER A 19 -3.59 20.73 3.58
CA SER A 19 -3.25 20.79 2.15
C SER A 19 -1.74 20.89 1.91
N ILE A 20 -1.04 21.76 2.67
CA ILE A 20 0.42 21.89 2.59
C ILE A 20 1.08 20.55 2.94
N LYS A 21 0.61 19.86 3.99
CA LYS A 21 1.08 18.52 4.35
C LYS A 21 0.90 17.54 3.21
N GLY A 22 -0.25 17.54 2.54
CA GLY A 22 -0.53 16.69 1.38
C GLY A 22 0.41 16.96 0.21
N GLN A 23 0.54 18.23 -0.20
CA GLN A 23 1.46 18.65 -1.25
C GLN A 23 2.91 18.25 -0.94
N THR A 24 3.35 18.49 0.29
CA THR A 24 4.71 18.16 0.74
C THR A 24 4.98 16.66 0.63
N ARG A 25 4.01 15.82 1.01
CA ARG A 25 4.12 14.35 0.89
C ARG A 25 4.21 13.91 -0.56
N ALA A 26 3.38 14.47 -1.42
CA ALA A 26 3.37 14.14 -2.85
C ALA A 26 4.71 14.51 -3.51
N VAL A 27 5.23 15.71 -3.23
CA VAL A 27 6.55 16.14 -3.69
C VAL A 27 7.63 15.20 -3.18
N LEU A 28 7.63 14.87 -1.89
CA LEU A 28 8.63 13.98 -1.31
C LEU A 28 8.59 12.57 -1.92
N LEU A 29 7.41 12.01 -2.18
CA LEU A 29 7.26 10.72 -2.85
C LEU A 29 7.83 10.77 -4.27
N HIS A 30 7.46 11.80 -5.05
CA HIS A 30 7.98 11.99 -6.40
C HIS A 30 9.50 12.15 -6.41
N SER A 31 10.06 13.00 -5.54
CA SER A 31 11.51 13.14 -5.39
C SER A 31 12.19 11.83 -4.99
N SER A 32 11.55 11.03 -4.13
CA SER A 32 12.07 9.72 -3.72
C SER A 32 12.18 8.75 -4.90
N ILE A 33 11.18 8.74 -5.78
CA ILE A 33 11.18 7.94 -7.02
C ILE A 33 12.31 8.38 -7.95
N GLU A 34 12.47 9.69 -8.18
CA GLU A 34 13.55 10.23 -9.03
C GLU A 34 14.94 9.94 -8.47
N ILE A 35 15.14 10.05 -7.16
CA ILE A 35 16.39 9.65 -6.51
C ILE A 35 16.63 8.14 -6.71
N GLY A 36 15.59 7.32 -6.52
CA GLY A 36 15.65 5.88 -6.78
C GLY A 36 16.10 5.54 -8.19
N LYS A 37 15.58 6.25 -9.20
CA LYS A 37 16.00 6.14 -10.60
C LYS A 37 17.49 6.40 -10.77
N ARG A 38 18.00 7.51 -10.23
CA ARG A 38 19.44 7.85 -10.34
C ARG A 38 20.33 6.89 -9.57
N LEU A 39 19.85 6.34 -8.46
CA LEU A 39 20.57 5.29 -7.73
C LEU A 39 20.64 3.98 -8.52
N VAL A 40 19.59 3.62 -9.27
CA VAL A 40 19.63 2.48 -10.20
C VAL A 40 20.68 2.72 -11.30
N GLU A 41 20.64 3.88 -11.97
CA GLU A 41 21.61 4.27 -13.00
C GLU A 41 23.05 4.25 -12.45
N ALA A 42 23.29 4.85 -11.28
CA ALA A 42 24.61 4.88 -10.65
C ALA A 42 25.11 3.47 -10.29
N LYS A 43 24.24 2.59 -9.82
CA LYS A 43 24.62 1.22 -9.42
C LYS A 43 25.13 0.37 -10.58
N GLU A 44 24.71 0.66 -11.81
CA GLU A 44 25.21 0.00 -13.03
C GLU A 44 26.63 0.46 -13.40
N LEU A 45 26.99 1.69 -13.03
CA LEU A 45 28.29 2.29 -13.34
C LEU A 45 29.34 2.05 -12.25
N VAL A 46 28.91 1.84 -11.02
CA VAL A 46 29.81 1.61 -9.88
C VAL A 46 30.33 0.17 -9.90
N ALA A 47 31.65 0.02 -9.83
CA ALA A 47 32.30 -1.29 -9.80
C ALA A 47 31.80 -2.18 -8.64
N HIS A 48 31.76 -3.49 -8.88
CA HIS A 48 31.36 -4.47 -7.87
C HIS A 48 32.18 -4.30 -6.57
N GLY A 49 31.48 -4.31 -5.44
CA GLY A 49 32.08 -4.14 -4.11
C GLY A 49 32.32 -2.69 -3.67
N GLN A 50 32.21 -1.70 -4.57
CA GLN A 50 32.43 -0.28 -4.24
C GLN A 50 31.14 0.49 -3.90
N TRP A 51 29.98 -0.14 -4.06
CA TRP A 51 28.66 0.50 -3.90
C TRP A 51 28.47 1.18 -2.53
N GLY A 52 28.80 0.49 -1.44
CA GLY A 52 28.62 1.03 -0.08
C GLY A 52 29.46 2.31 0.16
N GLY A 53 30.75 2.26 -0.16
CA GLY A 53 31.63 3.42 0.00
C GLY A 53 31.28 4.58 -0.93
N TRP A 54 30.79 4.26 -2.14
CA TRP A 54 30.31 5.28 -3.07
C TRP A 54 29.08 6.01 -2.52
N LEU A 55 28.12 5.29 -1.94
CA LEU A 55 26.92 5.89 -1.33
C LEU A 55 27.27 6.85 -0.19
N GLU A 56 28.11 6.42 0.74
CA GLU A 56 28.55 7.22 1.88
C GLU A 56 29.30 8.48 1.43
N SER A 57 30.16 8.36 0.42
CA SER A 57 31.03 9.48 0.00
C SER A 57 30.34 10.50 -0.90
N ASN A 58 29.34 10.09 -1.70
CA ASN A 58 28.78 10.94 -2.76
C ASN A 58 27.37 11.46 -2.48
N VAL A 59 26.56 10.69 -1.72
CA VAL A 59 25.13 11.00 -1.55
C VAL A 59 24.64 10.87 -0.11
N ASP A 60 25.53 10.57 0.84
CA ASP A 60 25.24 10.44 2.28
C ASP A 60 24.06 9.50 2.58
N TYR A 61 24.00 8.37 1.86
CA TYR A 61 22.99 7.34 2.07
C TYR A 61 23.58 6.07 2.65
N SER A 62 22.83 5.47 3.57
CA SER A 62 23.04 4.07 3.92
C SER A 62 22.60 3.18 2.75
N GLN A 63 23.15 1.96 2.71
CA GLN A 63 22.73 0.96 1.73
C GLN A 63 21.22 0.64 1.83
N SER A 64 20.65 0.62 3.03
CA SER A 64 19.22 0.35 3.23
C SER A 64 18.33 1.47 2.67
N THR A 65 18.68 2.73 2.92
CA THR A 65 17.95 3.88 2.35
C THR A 65 18.02 3.87 0.82
N ALA A 66 19.23 3.68 0.26
CA ALA A 66 19.40 3.60 -1.18
C ALA A 66 18.58 2.45 -1.80
N ASN A 67 18.62 1.27 -1.19
CA ASN A 67 17.84 0.13 -1.67
C ASN A 67 16.33 0.38 -1.62
N ASN A 68 15.82 1.01 -0.56
CA ASN A 68 14.39 1.34 -0.44
C ASN A 68 13.94 2.33 -1.53
N LEU A 69 14.74 3.37 -1.80
CA LEU A 69 14.48 4.36 -2.86
C LEU A 69 14.50 3.70 -4.24
N MET A 70 15.51 2.86 -4.51
CA MET A 70 15.59 2.10 -5.76
C MET A 70 14.40 1.14 -5.93
N GLN A 71 13.93 0.52 -4.85
CA GLN A 71 12.79 -0.39 -4.88
C GLN A 71 11.50 0.37 -5.23
N ILE A 72 11.25 1.50 -4.58
CA ILE A 72 10.13 2.39 -4.90
C ILE A 72 10.13 2.80 -6.37
N TYR A 73 11.29 3.16 -6.92
CA TYR A 73 11.40 3.48 -8.34
C TYR A 73 11.05 2.30 -9.25
N ARG A 74 11.54 1.10 -8.96
CA ARG A 74 11.23 -0.09 -9.79
C ARG A 74 9.75 -0.44 -9.79
N GLU A 75 9.08 -0.23 -8.67
CA GLU A 75 7.67 -0.60 -8.50
C GLU A 75 6.71 0.48 -9.01
N TYR A 76 7.06 1.77 -8.84
CA TYR A 76 6.15 2.89 -9.07
C TYR A 76 6.67 3.94 -10.08
N GLY A 77 7.95 3.88 -10.43
CA GLY A 77 8.60 4.94 -11.20
C GLY A 77 8.34 4.89 -12.71
N GLU A 78 8.11 3.70 -13.26
CA GLU A 78 7.77 3.54 -14.67
C GLU A 78 6.28 3.76 -14.93
N ASP A 79 5.44 3.32 -13.99
CA ASP A 79 3.99 3.45 -14.06
C ASP A 79 3.42 4.04 -12.78
N PRO A 80 3.18 5.37 -12.75
CA PRO A 80 2.57 6.04 -11.62
C PRO A 80 1.15 5.53 -11.29
N SER A 81 0.46 4.83 -12.20
CA SER A 81 -0.86 4.25 -11.91
C SER A 81 -0.81 3.09 -10.92
N LYS A 82 0.36 2.45 -10.76
CA LYS A 82 0.59 1.40 -9.76
C LYS A 82 0.61 1.92 -8.33
N ILE A 83 0.78 3.23 -8.15
CA ILE A 83 0.56 3.88 -6.86
C ILE A 83 -0.96 3.92 -6.69
N PRO A 84 -1.54 3.22 -5.69
CA PRO A 84 -2.97 3.30 -5.43
C PRO A 84 -3.38 4.76 -5.34
N THR A 85 -4.57 5.11 -5.87
CA THR A 85 -5.07 6.48 -5.97
C THR A 85 -5.35 7.08 -4.59
N LEU A 86 -4.29 7.32 -3.82
CA LEU A 86 -4.28 8.00 -2.55
C LEU A 86 -3.69 9.38 -2.82
N GLY A 87 -4.54 10.41 -2.74
CA GLY A 87 -4.11 11.80 -2.95
C GLY A 87 -3.00 12.28 -2.02
N ASN A 88 -2.54 11.46 -1.05
CA ASN A 88 -1.66 11.84 0.06
C ASN A 88 -0.69 10.74 0.53
N LEU A 89 -0.33 9.76 -0.31
CA LEU A 89 0.60 8.70 0.10
C LEU A 89 2.01 9.27 0.36
N SER A 90 2.54 9.10 1.57
CA SER A 90 3.94 9.44 1.86
C SER A 90 4.89 8.34 1.35
N TYR A 91 6.16 8.70 1.10
CA TYR A 91 7.23 7.74 0.78
C TYR A 91 7.22 6.49 1.68
N THR A 92 7.12 6.68 2.99
CA THR A 92 7.12 5.59 3.98
C THR A 92 5.90 4.68 3.87
N LYS A 93 4.73 5.21 3.50
CA LYS A 93 3.52 4.40 3.27
C LYS A 93 3.63 3.66 1.93
N ALA A 94 4.14 4.31 0.89
CA ALA A 94 4.40 3.66 -0.40
C ALA A 94 5.35 2.47 -0.25
N LEU A 95 6.37 2.61 0.59
CA LEU A 95 7.32 1.54 0.89
C LEU A 95 6.66 0.40 1.68
N ALA A 96 5.79 0.73 2.65
CA ALA A 96 5.06 -0.28 3.41
C ALA A 96 4.12 -1.10 2.51
N LEU A 97 3.43 -0.46 1.57
CA LEU A 97 2.52 -1.12 0.62
C LEU A 97 3.21 -2.12 -0.31
N LEU A 98 4.54 -2.05 -0.49
CA LEU A 98 5.28 -3.08 -1.23
C LEU A 98 5.27 -4.44 -0.53
N GLY A 99 4.88 -4.50 0.75
CA GLY A 99 4.60 -5.76 1.43
C GLY A 99 3.29 -6.43 1.01
N VAL A 100 2.42 -5.72 0.27
CA VAL A 100 1.17 -6.24 -0.28
C VAL A 100 1.39 -6.55 -1.78
N PRO A 101 0.91 -7.71 -2.29
CA PRO A 101 0.94 -8.02 -3.72
C PRO A 101 0.32 -6.90 -4.56
N GLU A 102 0.89 -6.60 -5.73
CA GLU A 102 0.46 -5.47 -6.57
C GLU A 102 -1.04 -5.49 -6.85
N GLU A 103 -1.56 -6.67 -7.17
CA GLU A 103 -2.96 -6.93 -7.51
C GLU A 103 -3.92 -6.70 -6.34
N GLU A 104 -3.43 -6.80 -5.10
CA GLU A 104 -4.20 -6.62 -3.88
C GLU A 104 -4.05 -5.22 -3.28
N ARG A 105 -3.09 -4.39 -3.73
CA ARG A 105 -2.78 -3.09 -3.11
C ARG A 105 -3.97 -2.14 -3.14
N GLU A 106 -4.72 -2.07 -4.24
CA GLU A 106 -5.90 -1.20 -4.35
C GLU A 106 -7.00 -1.62 -3.39
N GLN A 107 -7.34 -2.91 -3.38
CA GLN A 107 -8.34 -3.47 -2.47
C GLN A 107 -7.92 -3.29 -1.01
N PHE A 108 -6.66 -3.58 -0.68
CA PHE A 108 -6.10 -3.40 0.65
C PHE A 108 -6.22 -1.94 1.12
N VAL A 109 -5.92 -0.98 0.23
CA VAL A 109 -6.06 0.45 0.53
C VAL A 109 -7.51 0.84 0.79
N ALA A 110 -8.46 0.32 0.00
CA ALA A 110 -9.88 0.58 0.17
C ALA A 110 -10.44 0.01 1.49
N GLU A 111 -9.95 -1.16 1.92
CA GLU A 111 -10.44 -1.86 3.11
C GLU A 111 -9.83 -1.35 4.44
N ASN A 112 -8.61 -0.81 4.43
CA ASN A 112 -7.83 -0.56 5.66
C ASN A 112 -7.63 0.93 6.02
N ASP A 113 -8.37 1.86 5.42
CA ASP A 113 -8.26 3.32 5.67
C ASP A 113 -6.80 3.83 5.72
N VAL A 114 -6.02 3.43 4.71
CA VAL A 114 -4.57 3.69 4.64
C VAL A 114 -4.25 5.20 4.66
N GLU A 115 -5.19 6.05 4.25
CA GLU A 115 -5.03 7.50 4.28
C GLU A 115 -4.82 8.02 5.70
N ASN A 116 -5.58 7.52 6.68
CA ASN A 116 -5.55 8.00 8.05
C ASN A 116 -4.53 7.27 8.94
N MET A 117 -4.12 6.05 8.58
CA MET A 117 -3.10 5.31 9.31
C MET A 117 -1.73 6.01 9.27
N SER A 118 -0.94 5.91 10.34
CA SER A 118 0.50 6.19 10.27
C SER A 118 1.22 5.09 9.49
N ALA A 119 2.41 5.40 8.96
CA ALA A 119 3.22 4.40 8.26
C ALA A 119 3.59 3.19 9.17
N LYS A 120 3.68 3.40 10.48
CA LYS A 120 3.98 2.35 11.46
C LYS A 120 2.78 1.43 11.68
N GLU A 121 1.58 1.99 11.77
CA GLU A 121 0.34 1.20 11.89
C GLU A 121 0.08 0.40 10.61
N LEU A 122 0.25 1.04 9.44
CA LEU A 122 0.17 0.35 8.15
C LEU A 122 1.13 -0.85 8.09
N GLN A 123 2.38 -0.66 8.49
CA GLN A 123 3.35 -1.75 8.53
C GLN A 123 2.96 -2.87 9.52
N LYS A 124 2.29 -2.53 10.63
CA LYS A 124 1.80 -3.52 11.60
C LYS A 124 0.68 -4.36 10.99
N VAL A 125 -0.31 -3.72 10.36
CA VAL A 125 -1.43 -4.41 9.71
C VAL A 125 -0.94 -5.34 8.61
N ILE A 126 -0.03 -4.88 7.74
CA ILE A 126 0.54 -5.71 6.67
C ILE A 126 1.28 -6.92 7.26
N LYS A 127 2.06 -6.74 8.34
CA LYS A 127 2.77 -7.85 9.00
C LYS A 127 1.82 -8.85 9.66
N GLU A 128 0.73 -8.38 10.24
CA GLU A 128 -0.27 -9.24 10.87
C GLU A 128 -1.02 -10.05 9.81
N LYS A 129 -1.46 -9.43 8.70
CA LYS A 129 -2.05 -10.13 7.54
C LYS A 129 -1.10 -11.21 7.02
N GLN A 130 0.16 -10.87 6.73
CA GLN A 130 1.16 -11.83 6.25
C GLN A 130 1.43 -12.98 7.24
N LYS A 131 1.43 -12.69 8.54
CA LYS A 131 1.62 -13.72 9.57
C LYS A 131 0.43 -14.69 9.59
N LEU A 132 -0.80 -14.16 9.53
CA LEU A 132 -2.02 -14.94 9.49
C LEU A 132 -2.07 -15.83 8.24
N GLU A 133 -1.77 -15.26 7.07
CA GLU A 133 -1.68 -16.01 5.80
C GLU A 133 -0.68 -17.16 5.89
N LYS A 134 0.50 -16.91 6.46
CA LYS A 134 1.53 -17.93 6.64
C LYS A 134 1.14 -19.00 7.65
N GLU A 135 0.42 -18.64 8.71
CA GLU A 135 -0.10 -19.61 9.68
C GLU A 135 -1.21 -20.46 9.07
N LEU A 136 -2.04 -19.87 8.22
CA LEU A 136 -3.10 -20.55 7.48
C LEU A 136 -2.51 -21.53 6.46
N GLU A 137 -1.56 -21.09 5.64
CA GLU A 137 -0.85 -21.94 4.68
C GLU A 137 -0.18 -23.14 5.37
N LYS A 138 0.40 -22.93 6.56
CA LYS A 138 0.96 -24.03 7.36
C LYS A 138 -0.10 -25.01 7.86
N LYS A 139 -1.27 -24.50 8.29
CA LYS A 139 -2.39 -25.35 8.71
C LYS A 139 -2.93 -26.15 7.54
N ASP A 140 -3.12 -25.52 6.39
CA ASP A 140 -3.61 -26.16 5.17
C ASP A 140 -2.62 -27.23 4.70
N ALA A 141 -1.31 -26.92 4.67
CA ALA A 141 -0.28 -27.88 4.33
C ALA A 141 -0.19 -29.05 5.34
N ALA A 142 -0.51 -28.82 6.62
CA ALA A 142 -0.55 -29.87 7.63
C ALA A 142 -1.79 -30.76 7.46
N ALA A 143 -2.96 -30.16 7.23
CA ALA A 143 -4.21 -30.86 6.97
C ALA A 143 -4.13 -31.71 5.70
N GLU A 144 -3.52 -31.20 4.62
CA GLU A 144 -3.32 -31.97 3.39
C GLU A 144 -2.38 -33.17 3.62
N LYS A 145 -1.31 -33.00 4.41
CA LYS A 145 -0.45 -34.11 4.81
C LYS A 145 -1.17 -35.15 5.66
N GLU A 146 -2.07 -34.74 6.56
CA GLU A 146 -2.88 -35.65 7.37
C GLU A 146 -3.87 -36.43 6.49
N LYS A 147 -4.53 -35.75 5.56
CA LYS A 147 -5.42 -36.35 4.57
C LYS A 147 -4.71 -37.43 3.76
N VAL A 148 -3.52 -37.15 3.23
CA VAL A 148 -2.73 -38.14 2.47
C VAL A 148 -2.37 -39.37 3.33
N LYS A 149 -2.09 -39.19 4.63
CA LYS A 149 -1.83 -40.31 5.55
C LYS A 149 -3.09 -41.14 5.80
N LEU A 150 -4.22 -40.48 6.09
CA LEU A 150 -5.50 -41.15 6.29
C LEU A 150 -5.94 -41.92 5.04
N GLN A 151 -5.73 -41.37 3.85
CA GLN A 151 -6.04 -42.04 2.59
C GLN A 151 -5.22 -43.33 2.43
N LYS A 152 -3.92 -43.29 2.74
CA LYS A 152 -3.07 -44.49 2.73
C LYS A 152 -3.55 -45.55 3.74
N ASN A 153 -3.97 -45.12 4.93
CA ASN A 153 -4.51 -46.02 5.95
C ASN A 153 -5.83 -46.65 5.49
N ILE A 154 -6.72 -45.88 4.87
CA ILE A 154 -7.97 -46.37 4.27
C ILE A 154 -7.68 -47.42 3.19
N ASP A 155 -6.71 -47.16 2.31
CA ASP A 155 -6.34 -48.10 1.25
C ASP A 155 -5.78 -49.41 1.83
N GLN A 156 -4.99 -49.33 2.91
CA GLN A 156 -4.49 -50.50 3.64
C GLN A 156 -5.62 -51.28 4.33
N LEU A 157 -6.52 -50.60 5.04
CA LEU A 157 -7.65 -51.22 5.73
C LEU A 157 -8.62 -51.88 4.73
N ARG A 158 -8.86 -51.26 3.58
CA ARG A 158 -9.66 -51.86 2.50
C ARG A 158 -9.05 -53.15 2.00
N LYS A 159 -7.73 -53.17 1.78
CA LYS A 159 -7.01 -54.38 1.37
C LYS A 159 -7.08 -55.48 2.43
N GLN A 160 -6.89 -55.14 3.71
CA GLN A 160 -7.01 -56.09 4.82
C GLN A 160 -8.43 -56.67 4.95
N LEU A 161 -9.47 -55.84 4.75
CA LEU A 161 -10.86 -56.28 4.74
C LEU A 161 -11.18 -57.23 3.58
N GLU A 162 -10.59 -57.00 2.40
CA GLU A 162 -10.72 -57.89 1.24
C GLU A 162 -10.07 -59.25 1.51
N GLU A 163 -8.84 -59.26 2.01
CA GLU A 163 -8.11 -60.48 2.41
C GLU A 163 -8.82 -61.23 3.56
N ALA A 164 -9.40 -60.50 4.53
CA ALA A 164 -10.13 -61.09 5.66
C ALA A 164 -11.47 -61.71 5.24
N ASN A 165 -12.15 -61.16 4.23
CA ASN A 165 -13.38 -61.74 3.67
C ASN A 165 -13.13 -63.01 2.86
N GLU A 166 -11.91 -63.20 2.33
CA GLU A 166 -11.49 -64.42 1.65
C GLU A 166 -11.05 -65.53 2.62
N GLY A 167 -10.68 -65.17 3.86
CA GLY A 167 -10.34 -66.09 4.95
C GLY A 167 -11.48 -66.35 5.93
N LYS A 168 -11.41 -67.44 6.73
CA LYS A 168 -12.28 -67.63 7.91
C LYS A 168 -11.77 -66.78 9.09
N VAL A 169 -11.79 -65.46 8.94
CA VAL A 169 -11.40 -64.52 9.99
C VAL A 169 -12.57 -64.29 10.97
N ASP A 170 -12.26 -63.93 12.20
CA ASP A 170 -13.23 -63.65 13.26
C ASP A 170 -14.14 -62.46 12.87
N GLU A 171 -15.45 -62.65 12.99
CA GLU A 171 -16.49 -61.70 12.54
C GLU A 171 -16.43 -60.38 13.33
N GLU A 172 -15.95 -60.44 14.57
CA GLU A 172 -15.69 -59.27 15.43
C GLU A 172 -14.54 -58.39 14.88
N GLU A 173 -13.49 -59.00 14.34
CA GLU A 173 -12.31 -58.28 13.84
C GLU A 173 -12.64 -57.52 12.54
N VAL A 174 -13.46 -58.13 11.67
CA VAL A 174 -13.99 -57.51 10.45
C VAL A 174 -14.86 -56.30 10.79
N LYS A 175 -15.75 -56.40 11.79
CA LYS A 175 -16.58 -55.27 12.24
C LYS A 175 -15.73 -54.12 12.77
N ARG A 176 -14.68 -54.42 13.54
CA ARG A 176 -13.77 -53.38 14.06
C ARG A 176 -13.07 -52.62 12.94
N MET A 177 -12.54 -53.34 11.94
CA MET A 177 -11.88 -52.73 10.78
C MET A 177 -12.85 -51.89 9.93
N GLN A 178 -14.14 -52.28 9.83
CA GLN A 178 -15.17 -51.48 9.15
C GLN A 178 -15.48 -50.17 9.89
N ILE A 179 -15.50 -50.19 11.22
CA ILE A 179 -15.68 -48.99 12.04
C ILE A 179 -14.49 -48.05 11.85
N ASP A 180 -13.25 -48.55 11.98
CA ASP A 180 -12.02 -47.76 11.79
C ASP A 180 -11.94 -47.13 10.39
N LEU A 181 -12.41 -47.86 9.36
CA LEU A 181 -12.52 -47.39 7.99
C LEU A 181 -13.54 -46.25 7.87
N ALA A 182 -14.73 -46.39 8.46
CA ALA A 182 -15.78 -45.38 8.43
C ALA A 182 -15.35 -44.10 9.17
N GLU A 183 -14.73 -44.24 10.33
CA GLU A 183 -14.18 -43.10 11.09
C GLU A 183 -13.11 -42.34 10.30
N SER A 184 -12.20 -43.07 9.65
CA SER A 184 -11.15 -42.47 8.81
C SER A 184 -11.75 -41.71 7.61
N GLN A 185 -12.82 -42.23 6.99
CA GLN A 185 -13.52 -41.59 5.89
C GLN A 185 -14.25 -40.32 6.33
N ILE A 186 -14.94 -40.34 7.47
CA ILE A 186 -15.59 -39.16 8.05
C ILE A 186 -14.54 -38.07 8.33
N LYS A 187 -13.38 -38.44 8.87
CA LYS A 187 -12.30 -37.50 9.16
C LYS A 187 -11.73 -36.84 7.89
N ILE A 188 -11.58 -37.60 6.79
CA ILE A 188 -11.19 -37.02 5.50
C ILE A 188 -12.24 -36.03 5.00
N GLN A 189 -13.52 -36.37 5.08
CA GLN A 189 -14.61 -35.47 4.64
C GLN A 189 -14.62 -34.16 5.44
N GLN A 190 -14.35 -34.23 6.75
CA GLN A 190 -14.22 -33.04 7.60
C GLN A 190 -13.03 -32.17 7.17
N LEU A 191 -11.85 -32.77 7.00
CA LEU A 191 -10.65 -32.05 6.54
C LEU A 191 -10.85 -31.41 5.16
N GLU A 192 -11.56 -32.07 4.24
CA GLU A 192 -11.91 -31.51 2.93
C GLU A 192 -12.88 -30.34 3.02
N ALA A 193 -13.83 -30.40 3.95
CA ALA A 193 -14.75 -29.29 4.21
C ALA A 193 -13.99 -28.07 4.78
N ASP A 194 -13.10 -28.30 5.75
CA ASP A 194 -12.30 -27.25 6.38
C ASP A 194 -11.33 -26.59 5.39
N LEU A 195 -10.69 -27.37 4.51
CA LEU A 195 -9.80 -26.85 3.45
C LEU A 195 -10.55 -26.08 2.36
N LYS A 196 -11.81 -26.43 2.09
CA LYS A 196 -12.64 -25.77 1.07
C LYS A 196 -13.27 -24.48 1.59
N ALA A 197 -13.49 -24.37 2.90
CA ALA A 197 -13.93 -23.15 3.54
C ALA A 197 -12.77 -22.14 3.58
N LYS A 198 -12.56 -21.39 2.49
CA LYS A 198 -11.58 -20.28 2.44
C LYS A 198 -11.85 -19.29 3.57
N PRO A 199 -10.96 -19.13 4.57
CA PRO A 199 -11.21 -18.21 5.70
C PRO A 199 -10.91 -16.73 5.38
N ILE A 200 -10.45 -16.44 4.17
CA ILE A 200 -9.66 -15.22 3.87
C ILE A 200 -10.54 -13.98 3.61
N GLU A 201 -11.78 -14.12 3.16
CA GLU A 201 -12.63 -12.94 2.87
C GLU A 201 -13.19 -12.25 4.13
N ALA A 202 -12.98 -12.81 5.33
CA ALA A 202 -13.60 -12.32 6.57
C ALA A 202 -12.60 -12.02 7.70
N ALA A 203 -11.30 -11.91 7.41
CA ALA A 203 -10.34 -11.38 8.37
C ALA A 203 -10.23 -9.85 8.20
N THR A 204 -11.34 -9.15 8.43
CA THR A 204 -11.28 -7.72 8.77
C THR A 204 -10.44 -7.62 10.03
N VAL A 205 -9.20 -7.17 9.88
CA VAL A 205 -8.34 -6.80 10.99
C VAL A 205 -9.13 -5.79 11.81
N GLU A 206 -9.47 -6.15 13.05
CA GLU A 206 -10.31 -5.33 13.92
C GLU A 206 -9.82 -3.88 13.89
N VAL A 207 -10.75 -3.07 13.41
CA VAL A 207 -10.63 -1.66 13.12
C VAL A 207 -10.19 -0.93 14.38
N ILE A 208 -9.38 0.10 14.12
CA ILE A 208 -9.09 1.27 14.94
C ILE A 208 -10.12 1.42 16.09
N PRO A 209 -9.70 1.60 17.35
CA PRO A 209 -10.62 1.71 18.49
C PRO A 209 -11.81 2.61 18.16
N GLU A 210 -13.03 2.13 18.41
CA GLU A 210 -14.32 2.77 18.08
C GLU A 210 -14.39 4.25 18.53
N GLU A 211 -13.63 4.57 19.57
CA GLU A 211 -13.45 5.92 20.13
C GLU A 211 -12.73 6.89 19.18
N VAL A 212 -11.70 6.43 18.44
CA VAL A 212 -10.94 7.24 17.46
C VAL A 212 -11.73 7.43 16.18
N GLU A 213 -12.50 6.43 15.75
CA GLU A 213 -13.38 6.51 14.57
C GLU A 213 -14.56 7.46 14.81
N LYS A 214 -15.09 7.47 16.03
CA LYS A 214 -16.12 8.42 16.46
C LYS A 214 -15.59 9.87 16.53
N GLU A 215 -14.39 10.08 17.06
CA GLU A 215 -13.76 11.42 17.05
C GLU A 215 -13.46 11.93 15.63
N LEU A 216 -13.00 11.05 14.73
CA LEU A 216 -12.72 11.39 13.33
C LEU A 216 -13.99 11.69 12.52
N SER A 217 -15.06 10.92 12.73
CA SER A 217 -16.36 11.15 12.07
C SER A 217 -17.03 12.43 12.55
N GLU A 218 -16.97 12.73 13.85
CA GLU A 218 -17.44 14.00 14.41
C GLU A 218 -16.63 15.20 13.89
N LEU A 219 -15.32 15.04 13.66
CA LEU A 219 -14.50 16.08 13.02
C LEU A 219 -14.88 16.28 11.54
N ARG A 220 -15.18 15.20 10.81
CA ARG A 220 -15.56 15.22 9.39
C ARG A 220 -16.94 15.84 9.18
N GLU A 221 -17.92 15.55 10.03
CA GLU A 221 -19.25 16.19 9.98
C GLU A 221 -19.16 17.71 10.22
N LYS A 222 -18.24 18.16 11.08
CA LYS A 222 -17.99 19.60 11.31
C LYS A 222 -17.32 20.28 10.12
N VAL A 223 -16.42 19.60 9.41
CA VAL A 223 -15.75 20.14 8.21
C VAL A 223 -16.68 20.22 7.00
N ASN A 224 -17.59 19.25 6.83
CA ASN A 224 -18.52 19.20 5.69
C ASN A 224 -19.62 20.29 5.73
N GLN A 225 -19.76 20.98 6.86
CA GLN A 225 -20.68 22.11 7.03
C GLN A 225 -20.12 23.45 6.48
N GLN A 226 -18.84 23.51 6.07
CA GLN A 226 -18.16 24.78 5.70
C GLN A 226 -18.03 25.06 4.18
N GLY A 227 -18.78 24.37 3.33
CA GLY A 227 -18.92 24.70 1.91
C GLY A 227 -18.32 23.66 0.95
N ASP A 228 -18.62 23.81 -0.34
CA ASP A 228 -18.26 22.85 -1.40
C ASP A 228 -16.75 22.54 -1.40
N PRO A 229 -16.33 21.28 -1.13
CA PRO A 229 -14.93 20.87 -1.13
C PRO A 229 -14.19 21.17 -2.44
N GLY A 230 -14.90 21.18 -3.57
CA GLY A 230 -14.33 21.55 -4.87
C GLY A 230 -13.95 23.03 -4.94
N VAL A 231 -14.79 23.91 -4.38
CA VAL A 231 -14.55 25.36 -4.33
C VAL A 231 -13.39 25.70 -3.39
N LEU A 232 -13.30 25.02 -2.24
CA LEU A 232 -12.19 25.19 -1.29
C LEU A 232 -10.86 24.71 -1.88
N THR A 233 -10.87 23.55 -2.55
CA THR A 233 -9.70 23.01 -3.24
C THR A 233 -9.23 23.94 -4.38
N PHE A 234 -10.17 24.48 -5.16
CA PHE A 234 -9.87 25.45 -6.21
C PHE A 234 -9.22 26.72 -5.63
N ARG A 235 -9.81 27.30 -4.58
CA ARG A 235 -9.28 28.53 -3.94
C ARG A 235 -7.84 28.33 -3.48
N LEU A 236 -7.56 27.23 -2.79
CA LEU A 236 -6.23 26.93 -2.28
C LEU A 236 -5.21 26.72 -3.40
N ARG A 237 -5.58 25.98 -4.46
CA ARG A 237 -4.69 25.78 -5.62
C ARG A 237 -4.44 27.08 -6.38
N PHE A 238 -5.45 27.94 -6.46
CA PHE A 238 -5.34 29.25 -7.10
C PHE A 238 -4.41 30.17 -6.32
N GLU A 239 -4.53 30.24 -4.99
CA GLU A 239 -3.64 31.05 -4.14
C GLU A 239 -2.19 30.58 -4.23
N SER A 240 -1.95 29.25 -4.16
CA SER A 240 -0.61 28.68 -4.34
C SER A 240 -0.02 28.99 -5.72
N LEU A 241 -0.84 28.94 -6.78
CA LEU A 241 -0.40 29.31 -8.13
C LEU A 241 0.00 30.80 -8.23
N VAL A 242 -0.75 31.68 -7.55
CA VAL A 242 -0.44 33.11 -7.50
C VAL A 242 0.88 33.36 -6.77
N GLU A 243 1.13 32.68 -5.65
CA GLU A 243 2.39 32.81 -4.90
C GLU A 243 3.59 32.30 -5.72
N GLU A 244 3.49 31.12 -6.33
CA GLU A 244 4.56 30.57 -7.17
C GLU A 244 4.84 31.46 -8.39
N PHE A 245 3.80 32.05 -8.98
CA PHE A 245 3.99 33.01 -10.06
C PHE A 245 4.72 34.27 -9.60
N GLN A 246 4.45 34.78 -8.40
CA GLN A 246 5.21 35.89 -7.82
C GLN A 246 6.67 35.53 -7.55
N HIS A 247 6.96 34.31 -7.10
CA HIS A 247 8.33 33.82 -6.92
C HIS A 247 9.07 33.74 -8.25
N LEU A 248 8.40 33.25 -9.30
CA LEU A 248 8.94 33.20 -10.65
C LEU A 248 9.29 34.60 -11.20
N LEU A 249 8.43 35.59 -10.97
CA LEU A 249 8.70 36.98 -11.37
C LEU A 249 9.91 37.56 -10.61
N LYS A 250 10.02 37.32 -9.31
CA LYS A 250 11.19 37.73 -8.51
C LYS A 250 12.48 37.09 -9.00
N ALA A 251 12.43 35.80 -9.36
CA ALA A 251 13.57 35.09 -9.93
C ALA A 251 13.98 35.72 -11.28
N LEU A 252 13.01 36.07 -12.12
CA LEU A 252 13.25 36.74 -13.40
C LEU A 252 13.90 38.12 -13.22
N ASP A 253 13.44 38.91 -12.26
CA ASP A 253 14.01 40.23 -11.95
C ASP A 253 15.45 40.14 -11.41
N SER A 254 15.82 39.02 -10.80
CA SER A 254 17.16 38.76 -10.27
C SER A 254 18.21 38.38 -11.32
N ILE A 255 17.80 38.14 -12.59
CA ILE A 255 18.71 37.77 -13.67
C ILE A 255 19.46 39.01 -14.17
N SER A 256 20.76 39.10 -13.89
CA SER A 256 21.58 40.27 -14.26
C SER A 256 21.78 40.44 -15.77
N ASP A 257 21.77 39.34 -16.55
CA ASP A 257 21.90 39.39 -18.00
C ASP A 257 20.55 39.71 -18.66
N GLU A 258 20.51 40.82 -19.40
CA GLU A 258 19.28 41.34 -19.99
C GLU A 258 18.77 40.47 -21.16
N GLY A 259 19.67 39.81 -21.89
CA GLY A 259 19.31 38.90 -22.97
C GLY A 259 18.69 37.60 -22.46
N GLU A 260 19.25 37.02 -21.40
CA GLU A 260 18.69 35.85 -20.72
C GLU A 260 17.37 36.18 -20.05
N ARG A 261 17.27 37.33 -19.38
CA ARG A 261 16.02 37.80 -18.76
C ARG A 261 14.87 37.85 -19.76
N GLU A 262 15.09 38.46 -20.94
CA GLU A 262 14.04 38.60 -21.95
C GLU A 262 13.67 37.25 -22.62
N LYS A 263 14.64 36.34 -22.74
CA LYS A 263 14.39 34.96 -23.18
C LYS A 263 13.48 34.21 -22.21
N TYR A 264 13.76 34.25 -20.90
CA TYR A 264 12.93 33.59 -19.90
C TYR A 264 11.55 34.24 -19.78
N LYS A 265 11.46 35.56 -19.93
CA LYS A 265 10.17 36.27 -19.94
C LYS A 265 9.29 35.84 -21.13
N THR A 266 9.90 35.66 -22.30
CA THR A 266 9.22 35.13 -23.48
C THR A 266 8.71 33.71 -23.24
N ALA A 267 9.49 32.86 -22.56
CA ALA A 267 9.07 31.51 -22.20
C ALA A 267 7.88 31.51 -21.22
N VAL A 268 7.90 32.38 -20.21
CA VAL A 268 6.79 32.54 -19.26
C VAL A 268 5.51 33.01 -19.96
N ASN A 269 5.60 34.00 -20.85
CA ASN A 269 4.46 34.45 -21.64
C ASN A 269 3.89 33.34 -22.53
N GLY A 270 4.75 32.53 -23.16
CA GLY A 270 4.31 31.38 -23.96
C GLY A 270 3.60 30.31 -23.14
N LEU A 271 3.99 30.11 -21.87
CA LEU A 271 3.28 29.21 -20.96
C LEU A 271 1.89 29.75 -20.60
N ILE A 272 1.78 31.05 -20.31
CA ILE A 272 0.51 31.70 -19.97
C ILE A 272 -0.50 31.57 -21.12
N GLU A 273 -0.08 31.83 -22.36
CA GLU A 273 -0.97 31.70 -23.52
C GLU A 273 -1.45 30.24 -23.71
N LYS A 274 -0.56 29.25 -23.53
CA LYS A 274 -0.96 27.83 -23.57
C LYS A 274 -1.92 27.44 -22.45
N MET A 275 -1.78 28.04 -21.26
CA MET A 275 -2.72 27.80 -20.15
C MET A 275 -4.08 28.43 -20.45
N LYS A 276 -4.09 29.62 -21.05
CA LYS A 276 -5.30 30.33 -21.48
C LYS A 276 -6.07 29.58 -22.57
N GLU A 277 -5.40 28.86 -23.46
CA GLU A 277 -6.06 28.00 -24.47
C GLU A 277 -6.79 26.79 -23.86
N ARG A 278 -6.51 26.43 -22.60
CA ARG A 278 -7.07 25.25 -21.91
C ARG A 278 -8.14 25.60 -20.87
N LEU A 279 -8.39 26.88 -20.66
CA LEU A 279 -9.43 27.42 -19.78
C LEU A 279 -10.62 27.91 -20.61
#